data_AF-A0A9D8UPE6-F1
#
_entry.id   AF-A0A9D8UPE6-F1
#
_cell.length_a   1.000
_cell.length_b   1.000
_cell.length_c   1.000
_cell.angle_alpha   90.00
_cell.angle_beta   90.00
_cell.angle_gamma   90.00
#
_symmetry.space_group_name_H-M   'P 1'
#
loop_
_entity.id
_entity.type
_entity.pdbx_description
1 polymer ?
#
loop_
_entity_poly.entity_id
_entity_poly.type
_entity_poly.pdbx_seq_one_letter_code
_entity_poly.pdbx_strand_id
1 'polypeptide(L)'
;MISNSTGAEHPTFKRELLATLPNLRAFAISLCGRHDVADDLVQDTILKAWAKQESFEPGTNMKAWLFTILRNQFFSQMRKSGRELQDTDGAFTSRLSVHPAQVGQLDLEDCKSALAKLPEDQREAILLVGASGFSYEEAAEVCGCAIGTIKSRASRARNRLQELMSVEDYHEFGPDSSSAAVVTKAIAS
;
A
#
# COMPACT_ATOMS: atom_id res chain seq x y z
N MET A 1 44.36 28.79 -0.16
CA MET A 1 43.36 28.09 0.67
C MET A 1 42.02 28.20 -0.01
N ILE A 2 41.64 27.20 -0.78
CA ILE A 2 40.26 27.01 -1.26
C ILE A 2 39.94 25.57 -0.86
N SER A 3 39.19 25.42 0.23
CA SER A 3 38.76 24.12 0.73
C SER A 3 37.69 23.56 -0.21
N ASN A 4 38.08 22.57 -1.01
CA ASN A 4 37.18 21.81 -1.84
C ASN A 4 36.50 20.74 -0.97
N SER A 5 35.42 21.11 -0.26
CA SER A 5 34.50 20.13 0.34
C SER A 5 33.62 19.53 -0.77
N THR A 6 34.18 18.61 -1.54
CA THR A 6 33.38 17.65 -2.31
C THR A 6 32.68 16.75 -1.31
N GLY A 7 31.37 16.94 -1.13
CA GLY A 7 30.51 16.00 -0.44
C GLY A 7 30.74 14.62 -1.04
N ALA A 8 31.28 13.72 -0.22
CA ALA A 8 31.46 12.34 -0.63
C ALA A 8 30.07 11.74 -0.83
N GLU A 9 29.59 11.68 -2.08
CA GLU A 9 28.50 10.77 -2.43
C GLU A 9 28.91 9.40 -1.88
N HIS A 10 28.23 8.90 -0.84
CA HIS A 10 28.45 7.54 -0.38
C HIS A 10 27.97 6.63 -1.52
N PRO A 11 28.86 5.95 -2.26
CA PRO A 11 28.46 5.18 -3.45
C PRO A 11 27.45 4.09 -3.09
N THR A 12 27.53 3.63 -1.84
CA THR A 12 26.62 2.70 -1.20
C THR A 12 25.20 3.27 -1.02
N PHE A 13 25.05 4.52 -0.56
CA PHE A 13 23.74 5.16 -0.35
C PHE A 13 22.93 5.24 -1.65
N LYS A 14 23.53 5.84 -2.68
CA LYS A 14 22.90 6.01 -3.99
C LYS A 14 22.50 4.66 -4.59
N ARG A 15 23.38 3.65 -4.48
CA ARG A 15 23.11 2.30 -4.97
C ARG A 15 21.94 1.64 -4.24
N GLU A 16 21.91 1.70 -2.91
CA GLU A 16 20.83 1.11 -2.10
C GLU A 16 19.50 1.83 -2.30
N LEU A 17 19.52 3.16 -2.44
CA LEU A 17 18.35 3.96 -2.79
C LEU A 17 17.78 3.55 -4.15
N LEU A 18 18.61 3.48 -5.19
CA LEU A 18 18.19 3.09 -6.53
C LEU A 18 17.67 1.64 -6.58
N ALA A 19 18.28 0.73 -5.81
CA ALA A 19 17.80 -0.64 -5.68
C ALA A 19 16.42 -0.73 -5.01
N THR A 20 16.08 0.24 -4.16
CA THR A 20 14.80 0.28 -3.43
C THR A 20 13.67 0.90 -4.25
N LEU A 21 13.98 1.74 -5.24
CA LEU A 21 13.02 2.51 -6.04
C LEU A 21 11.82 1.70 -6.57
N PRO A 22 12.00 0.50 -7.17
CA PRO A 22 10.87 -0.27 -7.70
C PRO A 22 9.89 -0.68 -6.60
N ASN A 23 10.40 -1.10 -5.44
CA ASN A 23 9.57 -1.47 -4.28
C ASN A 23 8.85 -0.26 -3.70
N LEU A 24 9.54 0.89 -3.63
CA LEU A 24 8.97 2.14 -3.14
C LEU A 24 7.81 2.62 -4.02
N ARG A 25 7.97 2.51 -5.35
CA ARG A 25 6.93 2.85 -6.32
C ARG A 25 5.72 1.91 -6.24
N ALA A 26 5.94 0.60 -6.14
CA ALA A 26 4.86 -0.37 -5.97
C ALA A 26 4.06 -0.12 -4.69
N PHE A 27 4.75 0.23 -3.59
CA PHE A 27 4.10 0.60 -2.35
C PHE A 27 3.32 1.92 -2.47
N ALA A 28 3.88 2.95 -3.10
CA ALA A 28 3.17 4.20 -3.34
C ALA A 28 1.89 4.00 -4.17
N ILE A 29 1.94 3.18 -5.23
CA ILE A 29 0.77 2.86 -6.05
C ILE A 29 -0.33 2.17 -5.23
N SER A 30 0.04 1.22 -4.36
CA SER A 30 -0.93 0.52 -3.51
C SER A 30 -1.53 1.41 -2.41
N LEU A 31 -0.84 2.48 -2.00
CA LEU A 31 -1.38 3.49 -1.09
C LEU A 31 -2.29 4.51 -1.80
N CYS A 32 -1.85 5.05 -2.95
CA CYS A 32 -2.51 6.15 -3.64
C CYS A 32 -3.64 5.70 -4.57
N GLY A 33 -3.61 4.46 -5.07
CA GLY A 33 -4.55 3.93 -6.06
C GLY A 33 -4.43 4.57 -7.47
N ARG A 34 -3.50 5.51 -7.65
CA ARG A 34 -3.26 6.24 -8.91
C ARG A 34 -1.76 6.40 -9.16
N HIS A 35 -1.34 6.19 -10.41
CA HIS A 35 0.06 6.21 -10.81
C HIS A 35 0.70 7.60 -10.76
N ASP A 36 -0.03 8.63 -11.18
CA ASP A 36 0.46 10.02 -11.18
C ASP A 36 0.76 10.50 -9.75
N VAL A 37 -0.19 10.31 -8.83
CA VAL A 37 -0.02 10.67 -7.42
C VAL A 37 1.10 9.85 -6.76
N ALA A 38 1.22 8.57 -7.11
CA ALA A 38 2.27 7.71 -6.60
C ALA A 38 3.66 8.14 -7.07
N ASP A 39 3.80 8.53 -8.34
CA ASP A 39 5.07 8.98 -8.90
C ASP A 39 5.53 10.30 -8.27
N ASP A 40 4.62 11.25 -8.05
CA ASP A 40 4.89 12.50 -7.32
C ASP A 40 5.34 12.22 -5.87
N LEU A 41 4.62 11.34 -5.17
CA LEU A 41 4.96 10.92 -3.81
C LEU A 41 6.36 10.29 -3.73
N VAL A 42 6.71 9.44 -4.70
CA VAL A 42 8.05 8.83 -4.79
C VAL A 42 9.10 9.91 -5.06
N GLN A 43 8.86 10.81 -6.02
CA GLN A 43 9.81 11.88 -6.35
C GLN A 43 10.16 12.71 -5.12
N ASP A 44 9.15 13.23 -4.41
CA ASP A 44 9.34 13.99 -3.19
C ASP A 44 10.04 13.19 -2.09
N THR A 45 9.73 11.90 -1.97
CA THR A 45 10.40 11.01 -1.01
C THR A 45 11.89 10.94 -1.29
N ILE A 46 12.28 10.79 -2.56
CA ILE A 46 13.69 10.74 -2.96
C ILE A 46 14.37 12.08 -2.74
N LEU A 47 13.72 13.20 -3.04
CA LEU A 47 14.26 14.54 -2.74
C LEU A 47 14.51 14.73 -1.25
N LYS A 48 13.57 14.31 -0.40
CA LYS A 48 13.73 14.37 1.07
C LYS A 48 14.79 13.40 1.58
N ALA A 49 14.85 12.18 1.04
CA ALA A 49 15.87 11.21 1.40
C ALA A 49 17.27 11.74 1.04
N TRP A 50 17.42 12.35 -0.13
CA TRP A 50 18.67 12.98 -0.55
C TRP A 50 19.07 14.12 0.39
N ALA A 51 18.12 14.99 0.76
CA ALA A 51 18.36 16.06 1.74
C ALA A 51 18.69 15.54 3.15
N LYS A 52 18.25 14.32 3.49
CA LYS A 52 18.47 13.67 4.79
C LYS A 52 19.56 12.60 4.75
N GLN A 53 20.34 12.48 3.67
CA GLN A 53 21.32 11.40 3.50
C GLN A 53 22.33 11.31 4.66
N GLU A 54 22.66 12.43 5.31
CA GLU A 54 23.58 12.48 6.45
C GLU A 54 22.98 11.86 7.73
N SER A 55 21.65 11.77 7.82
CA SER A 55 20.95 11.11 8.94
C SER A 55 20.76 9.61 8.72
N PHE A 56 21.12 9.09 7.56
CA PHE A 56 21.10 7.66 7.29
C PHE A 56 22.38 7.02 7.83
N GLU A 57 22.24 6.01 8.67
CA GLU A 57 23.35 5.23 9.20
C GLU A 57 23.69 4.07 8.23
N PRO A 58 24.88 4.06 7.58
CA PRO A 58 25.24 3.00 6.66
C PRO A 58 25.25 1.62 7.32
N GLY A 59 24.71 0.61 6.64
CA GLY A 59 24.56 -0.74 7.16
C GLY A 59 23.25 -0.98 7.92
N THR A 60 22.43 0.06 8.13
CA THR A 60 21.03 -0.10 8.56
C THR A 60 20.11 -0.35 7.36
N ASN A 61 18.82 -0.64 7.62
CA ASN A 61 17.88 -1.01 6.57
C ASN A 61 17.41 0.22 5.76
N MET A 62 18.06 0.46 4.61
CA MET A 62 17.68 1.50 3.64
C MET A 62 16.20 1.42 3.25
N LYS A 63 15.68 0.21 3.05
CA LYS A 63 14.29 0.00 2.63
C LYS A 63 13.33 0.47 3.71
N ALA A 64 13.54 0.10 4.97
CA ALA A 64 12.72 0.57 6.09
C ALA A 64 12.81 2.10 6.21
N TRP A 65 14.02 2.66 6.15
CA TRP A 65 14.23 4.11 6.26
C TRP A 65 13.50 4.91 5.17
N LEU A 66 13.59 4.50 3.90
CA LEU A 66 12.88 5.14 2.79
C LEU A 66 11.35 5.01 2.91
N PHE A 67 10.86 3.84 3.32
CA PHE A 67 9.43 3.61 3.52
C PHE A 67 8.89 4.48 4.65
N THR A 68 9.65 4.71 5.73
CA THR A 68 9.30 5.64 6.80
C THR A 68 9.14 7.07 6.28
N ILE A 69 10.06 7.55 5.43
CA ILE A 69 9.97 8.89 4.84
C ILE A 69 8.72 9.01 3.98
N LEU A 70 8.50 8.05 3.07
CA LEU A 70 7.34 8.03 2.18
C LEU A 70 6.04 8.02 2.95
N ARG A 71 5.94 7.12 3.93
CA ARG A 71 4.78 6.93 4.80
C ARG A 71 4.43 8.22 5.54
N ASN A 72 5.41 8.84 6.18
CA ASN A 72 5.21 10.10 6.90
C ASN A 72 4.78 11.23 5.96
N GLN A 73 5.30 11.26 4.74
CA GLN A 73 4.88 12.22 3.74
C GLN A 73 3.43 12.00 3.31
N PHE A 74 3.05 10.78 2.96
CA PHE A 74 1.70 10.43 2.52
C PHE A 74 0.65 10.85 3.56
N PHE A 75 0.82 10.45 4.82
CA PHE A 75 -0.10 10.82 5.90
C PHE A 75 -0.06 12.33 6.25
N SER A 76 1.06 13.01 6.00
CA SER A 76 1.11 14.47 6.13
C SER A 76 0.26 15.16 5.06
N GLN A 77 0.36 14.71 3.81
CA GLN A 77 -0.44 15.21 2.69
C GLN A 77 -1.93 14.94 2.92
N MET A 78 -2.31 13.71 3.27
CA MET A 78 -3.71 13.36 3.55
C MET A 78 -4.33 14.21 4.66
N ARG A 79 -3.62 14.40 5.78
CA ARG A 79 -4.11 15.27 6.87
C ARG A 79 -4.25 16.72 6.44
N LYS A 80 -3.41 17.20 5.52
CA LYS A 80 -3.51 18.57 4.98
C LYS A 80 -4.73 18.70 4.07
N SER A 81 -4.89 17.80 3.11
CA SER A 81 -6.06 17.77 2.20
C SER A 81 -7.37 17.61 2.97
N GLY A 82 -7.40 16.76 4.01
CA GLY A 82 -8.59 16.59 4.85
C GLY A 82 -9.00 17.86 5.61
N ARG A 83 -8.03 18.69 6.03
CA ARG A 83 -8.32 20.00 6.65
C ARG A 83 -8.81 21.02 5.63
N GLU A 84 -8.20 21.08 4.46
CA GLU A 84 -8.62 22.00 3.38
C GLU A 84 -10.04 21.67 2.88
N LEU A 85 -10.37 20.38 2.75
CA LEU A 85 -11.73 19.91 2.42
C LEU A 85 -12.75 20.10 3.55
N GLN A 86 -12.31 20.18 4.81
CA GLN A 86 -13.19 20.52 5.93
C GLN A 86 -13.53 22.01 5.97
N ASP A 87 -12.70 22.84 5.32
CA ASP A 87 -12.89 24.30 5.14
C ASP A 87 -13.61 24.63 3.82
N THR A 88 -13.78 23.66 2.92
CA THR A 88 -14.50 23.78 1.65
C THR A 88 -15.34 22.53 1.37
N ASP A 89 -16.65 22.62 1.60
CA ASP A 89 -17.62 21.58 1.22
C ASP A 89 -17.44 21.13 -0.24
N GLY A 90 -17.14 19.85 -0.47
CA GLY A 90 -17.16 19.26 -1.82
C GLY A 90 -16.36 17.96 -1.97
N ALA A 91 -17.06 16.83 -1.82
CA ALA A 91 -16.52 15.47 -1.94
C ALA A 91 -15.75 15.18 -3.24
N PHE A 92 -14.62 14.47 -3.13
CA PHE A 92 -13.95 13.85 -4.27
C PHE A 92 -14.05 12.32 -4.19
N THR A 93 -14.97 11.75 -4.98
CA THR A 93 -14.91 10.35 -5.38
C THR A 93 -14.13 10.28 -6.69
N SER A 94 -12.90 9.76 -6.64
CA SER A 94 -12.13 9.49 -7.86
C SER A 94 -12.71 8.26 -8.53
N ARG A 95 -13.39 8.46 -9.68
CA ARG A 95 -13.87 7.39 -10.56
C ARG A 95 -12.68 6.77 -11.31
N LEU A 96 -12.48 5.47 -11.16
CA LEU A 96 -11.57 4.67 -11.96
C LEU A 96 -12.27 4.32 -13.28
N SER A 97 -11.68 4.71 -14.41
CA SER A 97 -12.18 4.33 -15.76
C SER A 97 -11.48 3.05 -16.20
N VAL A 98 -12.26 2.06 -16.64
CA VAL A 98 -11.81 0.68 -16.92
C VAL A 98 -11.75 0.45 -18.43
N HIS A 99 -10.67 -0.20 -18.89
CA HIS A 99 -10.54 -0.80 -20.22
C HIS A 99 -10.45 -2.33 -20.04
N PRO A 100 -11.05 -3.17 -20.91
CA PRO A 100 -11.19 -4.59 -20.62
C PRO A 100 -10.00 -5.41 -21.15
N ALA A 101 -9.47 -6.35 -20.34
CA ALA A 101 -9.18 -7.73 -20.73
C ALA A 101 -8.48 -8.56 -19.62
N GLN A 102 -8.78 -9.88 -19.64
CA GLN A 102 -8.10 -11.03 -19.03
C GLN A 102 -8.35 -11.28 -17.54
N VAL A 103 -8.81 -12.50 -17.23
CA VAL A 103 -9.25 -12.99 -15.91
C VAL A 103 -8.26 -12.68 -14.77
N GLY A 104 -6.94 -12.71 -15.02
CA GLY A 104 -5.94 -12.33 -14.00
C GLY A 104 -5.80 -10.83 -13.73
N GLN A 105 -6.28 -9.97 -14.63
CA GLN A 105 -6.34 -8.52 -14.46
C GLN A 105 -7.60 -8.10 -13.68
N LEU A 106 -8.67 -8.91 -13.78
CA LEU A 106 -9.89 -8.76 -12.98
C LEU A 106 -9.59 -9.00 -11.49
N ASP A 107 -8.95 -10.15 -11.17
CA ASP A 107 -8.54 -10.50 -9.79
C ASP A 107 -7.64 -9.42 -9.15
N LEU A 108 -6.78 -8.77 -9.95
CA LEU A 108 -5.89 -7.72 -9.46
C LEU A 108 -6.64 -6.41 -9.19
N GLU A 109 -7.58 -6.02 -10.06
CA GLU A 109 -8.40 -4.82 -9.84
C GLU A 109 -9.40 -5.01 -8.68
N ASP A 110 -9.93 -6.22 -8.51
CA ASP A 110 -10.78 -6.59 -7.37
C ASP A 110 -9.98 -6.57 -6.07
N CYS A 111 -8.76 -7.12 -6.08
CA CYS A 111 -7.86 -7.04 -4.93
C CYS A 111 -7.49 -5.59 -4.57
N LYS A 112 -7.19 -4.73 -5.57
CA LYS A 112 -6.96 -3.29 -5.35
C LYS A 112 -8.19 -2.60 -4.77
N SER A 113 -9.37 -2.92 -5.29
CA SER A 113 -10.64 -2.37 -4.82
C SER A 113 -10.94 -2.82 -3.38
N ALA A 114 -10.69 -4.08 -3.05
CA ALA A 114 -10.83 -4.61 -1.69
C ALA A 114 -9.83 -3.96 -0.72
N LEU A 115 -8.58 -3.78 -1.12
CA LEU A 115 -7.57 -3.04 -0.34
C LEU A 115 -8.02 -1.61 -0.08
N ALA A 116 -8.58 -0.91 -1.08
CA ALA A 116 -9.06 0.46 -0.92
C ALA A 116 -10.19 0.60 0.12
N LYS A 117 -10.99 -0.47 0.33
CA LYS A 117 -12.08 -0.52 1.33
C LYS A 117 -11.57 -0.74 2.78
N LEU A 118 -10.29 -1.07 2.98
CA LEU A 118 -9.73 -1.27 4.33
C LEU A 118 -9.49 0.07 5.05
N PRO A 119 -9.60 0.10 6.40
CA PRO A 119 -9.08 1.19 7.20
C PRO A 119 -7.59 1.42 6.92
N GLU A 120 -7.15 2.67 6.88
CA GLU A 120 -5.78 3.06 6.46
C GLU A 120 -4.69 2.30 7.21
N ASP A 121 -4.78 2.25 8.54
CA ASP A 121 -3.86 1.52 9.42
C ASP A 121 -3.78 0.00 9.11
N GLN A 122 -4.89 -0.59 8.68
CA GLN A 122 -4.96 -2.02 8.34
C GLN A 122 -4.40 -2.27 6.94
N ARG A 123 -4.74 -1.40 5.98
CA ARG A 123 -4.19 -1.39 4.62
C ARG A 123 -2.68 -1.24 4.64
N GLU A 124 -2.17 -0.28 5.40
CA GLU A 124 -0.74 -0.04 5.59
C GLU A 124 -0.03 -1.30 6.11
N ALA A 125 -0.54 -1.89 7.20
CA ALA A 125 0.08 -3.06 7.81
C ALA A 125 0.14 -4.27 6.87
N ILE A 126 -0.94 -4.53 6.10
CA ILE A 126 -0.95 -5.67 5.17
C ILE A 126 -0.09 -5.44 3.93
N LEU A 127 0.02 -4.20 3.45
CA LEU A 127 0.90 -3.85 2.33
C LEU A 127 2.38 -3.93 2.70
N LEU A 128 2.75 -3.53 3.92
CA LEU A 128 4.13 -3.65 4.39
C LEU A 128 4.55 -5.11 4.55
N VAL A 129 3.76 -5.92 5.27
CA VAL A 129 4.13 -7.31 5.56
C VAL A 129 3.87 -8.24 4.37
N GLY A 130 2.73 -8.11 3.70
CA GLY A 130 2.31 -9.03 2.64
C GLY A 130 2.90 -8.70 1.27
N ALA A 131 2.80 -7.45 0.83
CA ALA A 131 3.24 -7.06 -0.51
C ALA A 131 4.70 -6.61 -0.55
N SER A 132 5.15 -5.89 0.48
CA SER A 132 6.51 -5.34 0.53
C SER A 132 7.49 -6.27 1.25
N GLY A 133 7.03 -7.38 1.84
CA GLY A 133 7.88 -8.42 2.43
C GLY A 133 8.66 -7.99 3.67
N PHE A 134 8.19 -6.96 4.39
CA PHE A 134 8.79 -6.61 5.68
C PHE A 134 8.44 -7.65 6.74
N SER A 135 9.38 -7.89 7.64
CA SER A 135 9.08 -8.54 8.92
C SER A 135 8.10 -7.68 9.75
N TYR A 136 7.49 -8.28 10.78
CA TYR A 136 6.62 -7.53 11.69
C TYR A 136 7.39 -6.45 12.46
N GLU A 137 8.65 -6.72 12.75
CA GLU A 137 9.60 -5.84 13.43
C GLU A 137 9.92 -4.60 12.57
N GLU A 138 10.33 -4.81 11.31
CA GLU A 138 10.63 -3.69 10.41
C GLU A 138 9.37 -2.88 10.07
N ALA A 139 8.23 -3.54 9.87
CA ALA A 139 6.97 -2.83 9.65
C ALA A 139 6.56 -1.97 10.87
N ALA A 140 6.86 -2.45 12.08
CA ALA A 140 6.61 -1.69 13.32
C ALA A 140 7.51 -0.46 13.42
N GLU A 141 8.77 -0.57 12.99
CA GLU A 141 9.69 0.56 12.86
C GLU A 141 9.18 1.59 11.85
N VAL A 142 8.77 1.14 10.65
CA VAL A 142 8.22 2.01 9.58
C VAL A 142 6.98 2.77 10.06
N CYS A 143 6.07 2.08 10.76
CA CYS A 143 4.84 2.68 11.27
C CYS A 143 5.01 3.46 12.58
N GLY A 144 6.16 3.34 13.25
CA GLY A 144 6.39 3.95 14.56
C GLY A 144 5.46 3.43 15.66
N CYS A 145 5.18 2.12 15.70
CA CYS A 145 4.28 1.50 16.69
C CYS A 145 4.80 0.17 17.23
N ALA A 146 4.10 -0.44 18.20
CA ALA A 146 4.49 -1.74 18.73
C ALA A 146 4.28 -2.89 17.72
N ILE A 147 5.13 -3.93 17.78
CA ILE A 147 5.03 -5.13 16.92
C ILE A 147 3.65 -5.80 17.03
N GLY A 148 3.10 -5.88 18.25
CA GLY A 148 1.76 -6.43 18.49
C GLY A 148 0.66 -5.64 17.76
N THR A 149 0.84 -4.33 17.59
CA THR A 149 -0.09 -3.47 16.84
C THR A 149 -0.08 -3.85 15.37
N ILE A 150 1.09 -4.04 14.74
CA ILE A 150 1.18 -4.49 13.34
C ILE A 150 0.54 -5.87 13.18
N LYS A 151 0.86 -6.83 14.05
CA LYS A 151 0.27 -8.19 14.00
C LYS A 151 -1.27 -8.14 14.05
N SER A 152 -1.82 -7.34 14.96
CA SER A 152 -3.28 -7.20 15.09
C SER A 152 -3.93 -6.47 13.90
N ARG A 153 -3.27 -5.46 13.32
CA ARG A 153 -3.75 -4.72 12.13
C ARG A 153 -3.73 -5.61 10.90
N ALA A 154 -2.62 -6.33 10.65
CA ALA A 154 -2.49 -7.25 9.53
C ALA A 154 -3.45 -8.44 9.62
N SER A 155 -3.69 -8.96 10.83
CA SER A 155 -4.69 -10.01 11.04
C SER A 155 -6.10 -9.55 10.67
N ARG A 156 -6.51 -8.37 11.16
CA ARG A 156 -7.81 -7.77 10.83
C ARG A 156 -7.94 -7.45 9.34
N ALA A 157 -6.88 -6.94 8.72
CA ALA A 157 -6.83 -6.69 7.29
C ALA A 157 -7.09 -7.98 6.49
N ARG A 158 -6.42 -9.09 6.82
CA ARG A 158 -6.62 -10.38 6.15
C ARG A 158 -8.05 -10.87 6.24
N ASN A 159 -8.63 -10.86 7.45
CA ASN A 159 -10.03 -11.28 7.65
C ASN A 159 -10.98 -10.41 6.82
N ARG A 160 -10.76 -9.10 6.80
CA ARG A 160 -11.61 -8.17 6.05
C ARG A 160 -11.46 -8.33 4.53
N LEU A 161 -10.25 -8.56 4.03
CA LEU A 161 -10.03 -8.86 2.61
C LEU A 161 -10.70 -10.16 2.21
N GLN A 162 -10.61 -11.20 3.05
CA GLN A 162 -11.31 -12.46 2.81
C GLN A 162 -12.82 -12.24 2.70
N GLU A 163 -13.43 -11.49 3.62
CA GLU A 163 -14.86 -11.15 3.53
C GLU A 163 -15.21 -10.39 2.25
N LEU A 164 -14.41 -9.37 1.89
CA LEU A 164 -14.68 -8.52 0.73
C LEU A 164 -14.60 -9.30 -0.58
N MET A 165 -13.57 -10.14 -0.72
CA MET A 165 -13.33 -10.92 -1.94
C MET A 165 -14.27 -12.13 -2.01
N SER A 166 -14.57 -12.78 -0.88
CA SER A 166 -15.57 -13.87 -0.87
C SER A 166 -16.98 -13.37 -1.16
N VAL A 167 -17.35 -12.13 -0.83
CA VAL A 167 -18.68 -11.59 -1.18
C VAL A 167 -18.79 -11.26 -2.68
N GLU A 168 -17.68 -10.96 -3.36
CA GLU A 168 -17.66 -10.76 -4.81
C GLU A 168 -17.85 -12.11 -5.55
N ASP A 169 -17.28 -13.22 -5.06
CA ASP A 169 -17.53 -14.58 -5.59
C ASP A 169 -19.02 -15.02 -5.52
N TYR A 170 -19.80 -14.51 -4.56
CA TYR A 170 -21.22 -14.87 -4.40
C TYR A 170 -22.18 -14.09 -5.31
N HIS A 171 -21.75 -12.96 -5.91
CA HIS A 171 -22.61 -12.16 -6.77
C HIS A 171 -22.57 -12.57 -8.25
N GLU A 172 -21.60 -13.39 -8.67
CA GLU A 172 -21.53 -13.96 -10.03
C GLU A 172 -22.14 -15.37 -10.13
N PHE A 173 -22.49 -15.99 -9.00
CA PHE A 173 -23.22 -17.26 -8.96
C PHE A 173 -24.53 -17.15 -8.17
N GLY A 174 -25.39 -16.22 -8.60
CA GLY A 174 -26.82 -16.34 -8.30
C GLY A 174 -27.36 -17.62 -8.95
N PRO A 175 -28.27 -18.38 -8.32
CA PRO A 175 -28.70 -19.65 -8.86
C PRO A 175 -29.36 -19.40 -10.21
N ASP A 176 -28.80 -19.97 -11.28
CA ASP A 176 -29.59 -20.24 -12.45
C ASP A 176 -30.83 -21.01 -11.96
N SER A 177 -31.99 -20.41 -12.18
CA SER A 177 -33.30 -20.96 -11.84
C SER A 177 -33.61 -22.31 -12.53
N SER A 178 -32.63 -22.92 -13.22
CA SER A 178 -32.66 -24.24 -13.83
C SER A 178 -31.89 -25.33 -13.07
N SER A 179 -31.24 -25.07 -11.93
CA SER A 179 -30.55 -26.11 -11.14
C SER A 179 -31.13 -26.36 -9.74
N ALA A 180 -32.29 -25.78 -9.41
CA ALA A 180 -33.04 -26.07 -8.19
C ALA A 180 -33.79 -27.43 -8.18
N ALA A 181 -33.60 -28.28 -9.20
CA ALA A 181 -34.35 -29.54 -9.34
C ALA A 181 -33.63 -30.81 -8.87
N VAL A 182 -32.40 -30.74 -8.35
CA VAL A 182 -31.61 -31.98 -8.11
C VAL A 182 -31.19 -32.23 -6.65
N VAL A 183 -31.52 -31.35 -5.70
CA VAL A 183 -31.17 -31.54 -4.28
C VAL A 183 -32.39 -31.80 -3.40
N THR A 184 -33.28 -32.72 -3.82
CA THR A 184 -34.31 -33.31 -2.93
C THR A 184 -34.63 -34.77 -3.28
N LYS A 185 -33.64 -35.55 -3.74
CA LYS A 185 -33.79 -37.01 -3.87
C LYS A 185 -32.52 -37.77 -3.50
N ALA A 186 -32.02 -37.54 -2.29
CA ALA A 186 -30.95 -38.37 -1.71
C ALA A 186 -31.05 -38.51 -0.18
N ILE A 187 -32.27 -38.41 0.38
CA ILE A 187 -32.59 -38.79 1.77
C ILE A 187 -33.94 -39.50 1.76
N ALA A 188 -33.97 -40.70 1.16
CA ALA A 188 -34.98 -41.75 1.35
C ALA A 188 -34.72 -42.85 0.31
N SER A 189 -33.72 -43.70 0.58
CA SER A 189 -33.67 -45.12 0.20
C SER A 189 -32.47 -45.76 0.87
#